data_AF-A0A352CHQ2-F1
#
_entry.id   AF-A0A352CHQ2-F1
#
_cell.length_a   1.000
_cell.length_b   1.000
_cell.length_c   1.000
_cell.angle_alpha   90.00
_cell.angle_beta   90.00
_cell.angle_gamma   90.00
#
_symmetry.space_group_name_H-M   'P 1'
#
loop_
_entity.id
_entity.type
_entity.pdbx_description
1 polymer ?
#
loop_
_entity_poly.entity_id
_entity_poly.type
_entity_poly.pdbx_seq_one_letter_code
_entity_poly.pdbx_strand_id
1 'polypeptide(L)'
;KAREINYNTIDDKQMFWRSDNLYARQFSNASAELTYRKKLFSRHQIGLTYFSEQILDTIARMNPAYFSNGSTRVRFPEFSYRFSYQNVDYIPYPLIGR
;
A
#
# COMPACT_ATOMS: atom_id res chain seq x y z
N LYS A 1 3.68 -7.17 8.75
CA LYS A 1 2.93 -8.20 9.50
C LYS A 1 2.21 -7.52 10.66
N ALA A 2 0.91 -7.72 10.83
CA ALA A 2 0.13 -7.12 11.93
C ALA A 2 -0.55 -8.22 12.77
N ARG A 3 -0.58 -8.05 14.09
CA ARG A 3 -1.18 -9.00 15.06
C ARG A 3 -2.59 -8.63 15.50
N GLU A 4 -3.00 -7.40 15.21
CA GLU A 4 -4.30 -6.84 15.55
C GLU A 4 -4.91 -6.24 14.28
N ILE A 5 -6.18 -6.54 14.06
CA ILE A 5 -6.94 -6.00 12.93
C ILE A 5 -8.33 -5.60 13.41
N ASN A 6 -8.76 -4.41 13.00
CA ASN A 6 -10.16 -4.03 13.11
C ASN A 6 -10.94 -4.80 12.04
N TYR A 7 -11.86 -5.67 12.48
CA TYR A 7 -12.63 -6.53 11.58
C TYR A 7 -14.05 -6.02 11.33
N ASN A 8 -14.60 -5.18 12.22
CA ASN A 8 -15.94 -4.63 12.07
C ASN A 8 -16.14 -3.37 12.93
N THR A 9 -17.07 -2.52 12.53
CA THR A 9 -17.57 -1.42 13.36
C THR A 9 -19.04 -1.70 13.67
N ILE A 10 -19.35 -1.93 14.95
CA ILE A 10 -20.72 -2.14 15.43
C ILE A 10 -21.02 -0.98 16.39
N ASP A 11 -22.14 -0.29 16.19
CA ASP A 11 -22.57 0.84 17.01
C ASP A 11 -21.46 1.88 17.26
N ASP A 12 -20.81 2.33 16.18
CA ASP A 12 -19.70 3.31 16.19
C ASP A 12 -18.48 2.93 17.03
N LYS A 13 -18.37 1.67 17.46
CA LYS A 13 -17.19 1.13 18.13
C LYS A 13 -16.43 0.19 17.21
N GLN A 14 -15.13 0.45 17.09
CA GLN A 14 -14.20 -0.39 16.37
C GLN A 14 -13.94 -1.67 17.16
N MET A 15 -14.29 -2.81 16.59
CA MET A 15 -14.05 -4.12 17.20
C MET A 15 -12.72 -4.67 16.70
N PHE A 16 -11.75 -4.74 17.61
CA PHE A 16 -10.44 -5.28 17.34
C PHE A 16 -10.40 -6.77 17.67
N TRP A 17 -9.85 -7.57 16.76
CA TRP A 17 -9.53 -8.97 17.03
C TRP A 17 -8.03 -9.13 17.15
N ARG A 18 -7.57 -9.59 18.31
CA ARG A 18 -6.17 -9.88 18.61
C ARG A 18 -6.00 -11.39 18.71
N SER A 19 -5.08 -11.95 17.93
CA SER A 19 -4.68 -13.35 18.06
C SER A 19 -3.31 -13.42 18.70
N ASP A 20 -3.19 -14.09 19.84
CA ASP A 20 -1.93 -14.20 20.57
C ASP A 20 -0.93 -15.17 19.88
N ASN A 21 -1.40 -16.05 18.98
CA ASN A 21 -0.58 -17.08 18.31
C ASN A 21 -0.39 -16.91 16.79
N LEU A 22 -1.24 -16.15 16.09
CA LEU A 22 -1.22 -16.07 14.61
C LEU A 22 -1.28 -14.63 14.11
N TYR A 23 -0.60 -14.33 12.99
CA TYR A 23 -0.63 -13.00 12.39
C TYR A 23 -1.98 -12.76 11.69
N ALA A 24 -2.76 -11.82 12.20
CA ALA A 24 -4.09 -11.47 11.68
C ALA A 24 -4.07 -11.03 10.20
N ARG A 25 -3.01 -10.32 9.76
CA ARG A 25 -2.81 -9.92 8.36
C ARG A 25 -1.34 -9.99 7.98
N GLN A 26 -1.09 -10.64 6.85
CA GLN A 26 0.20 -10.69 6.18
C GLN A 26 0.09 -9.98 4.84
N PHE A 27 0.77 -8.85 4.73
CA PHE A 27 0.98 -8.16 3.46
C PHE A 27 2.40 -8.42 2.99
N SER A 28 2.54 -8.64 1.70
CA SER A 28 3.81 -8.74 1.00
C SER A 28 3.66 -8.09 -0.37
N ASN A 29 4.55 -7.19 -0.72
CA ASN A 29 4.59 -6.58 -2.03
C ASN A 29 5.97 -6.75 -2.65
N ALA A 30 6.01 -6.86 -3.97
CA ALA A 30 7.23 -6.83 -4.76
C ALA A 30 7.13 -5.65 -5.71
N SER A 31 8.09 -4.75 -5.72
CA SER A 31 8.11 -3.58 -6.60
C SER A 31 9.34 -3.59 -7.50
N ALA A 32 9.15 -3.09 -8.72
CA ALA A 32 10.20 -2.77 -9.67
C ALA A 32 10.01 -1.31 -10.09
N GLU A 33 11.03 -0.48 -9.94
CA GLU A 33 11.00 0.91 -10.33
C GLU A 33 12.11 1.20 -11.35
N LEU A 34 11.73 1.83 -12.46
CA LEU A 34 12.64 2.33 -13.47
C LEU A 34 12.62 3.86 -13.43
N THR A 35 13.77 4.45 -13.12
CA THR A 35 13.95 5.91 -13.17
C THR A 35 14.71 6.28 -14.45
N TYR A 36 14.08 7.07 -15.31
CA TYR A 36 14.68 7.65 -16.51
C TYR A 36 14.91 9.16 -16.34
N ARG A 37 16.16 9.60 -16.43
CA ARG A 37 16.57 11.00 -16.26
C ARG A 37 17.29 11.50 -17.51
N LYS A 38 16.53 12.08 -18.45
CA LYS A 38 17.08 12.64 -19.69
C LYS A 38 17.67 14.05 -19.54
N LYS A 39 17.14 14.86 -18.62
CA LYS A 39 17.57 16.26 -18.36
C LYS A 39 17.87 16.45 -16.87
N LEU A 40 18.61 17.52 -16.52
CA LEU A 40 18.92 17.84 -15.12
C LEU A 40 17.65 17.98 -14.26
N PHE A 41 16.60 18.59 -14.82
CA PHE A 41 15.39 18.97 -14.09
C PHE A 41 14.20 18.03 -14.29
N SER A 42 14.24 17.13 -15.28
CA SER A 42 13.13 16.24 -15.63
C SER A 42 13.45 14.80 -15.23
N ARG A 43 12.61 14.21 -14.39
CA ARG A 43 12.71 12.81 -13.99
C ARG A 43 11.39 12.10 -14.27
N HIS A 44 11.50 10.96 -14.94
CA HIS A 44 10.40 10.04 -15.18
C HIS A 44 10.64 8.80 -14.32
N GLN A 45 9.68 8.42 -13.51
CA GLN A 45 9.72 7.19 -12.71
C GLN A 45 8.54 6.33 -13.14
N ILE A 46 8.82 5.11 -13.55
CA ILE A 46 7.81 4.10 -13.86
C ILE A 46 7.96 3.04 -12.78
N GLY A 47 6.91 2.82 -12.00
CA GLY A 47 6.88 1.82 -10.94
C GLY A 47 5.82 0.76 -11.23
N LEU A 48 6.20 -0.50 -11.10
CA LEU A 48 5.28 -1.63 -11.11
C LEU A 48 5.36 -2.30 -9.75
N THR A 49 4.24 -2.40 -9.04
CA THR A 49 4.17 -3.05 -7.73
C THR A 49 3.15 -4.18 -7.77
N TYR A 50 3.54 -5.38 -7.37
CA TYR A 50 2.63 -6.50 -7.19
C TYR A 50 2.31 -6.65 -5.71
N PHE A 51 1.06 -6.41 -5.33
CA PHE A 51 0.58 -6.57 -3.97
C PHE A 51 0.01 -7.98 -3.78
N SER A 52 0.41 -8.63 -2.70
CA SER A 52 -0.19 -9.88 -2.22
C SER A 52 -0.53 -9.73 -0.75
N GLU A 53 -1.82 -9.68 -0.47
CA GLU A 53 -2.36 -9.65 0.87
C GLU A 53 -3.03 -10.96 1.22
N GLN A 54 -2.77 -11.45 2.43
CA GLN A 54 -3.36 -12.64 3.00
C GLN A 54 -3.88 -12.33 4.40
N ILE A 55 -5.10 -12.77 4.67
CA ILE A 55 -5.78 -12.66 5.96
C ILE A 55 -6.08 -14.06 6.47
N LEU A 56 -6.20 -14.19 7.80
CA LEU A 56 -6.55 -15.45 8.44
C LEU A 56 -8.00 -15.88 8.12
N ASP A 57 -8.22 -17.18 7.93
CA ASP A 57 -9.55 -17.78 7.70
C ASP A 57 -10.58 -17.39 8.77
N THR A 58 -10.13 -17.18 10.02
CA THR A 58 -10.99 -16.74 11.14
C THR A 58 -11.61 -15.37 10.88
N ILE A 59 -10.86 -14.44 10.29
CA ILE A 59 -11.35 -13.09 9.98
C ILE A 59 -12.27 -13.12 8.75
N ALA A 60 -11.97 -13.95 7.75
CA ALA A 60 -12.84 -14.14 6.59
C ALA A 60 -14.20 -14.79 6.97
N ARG A 61 -14.24 -15.63 8.01
CA ARG A 61 -15.49 -16.16 8.58
C ARG A 61 -16.27 -15.12 9.40
N MET A 62 -15.58 -14.28 10.17
CA MET A 62 -16.22 -13.23 10.98
C MET A 62 -16.73 -12.06 10.15
N ASN A 63 -16.06 -11.73 9.04
CA ASN A 63 -16.50 -10.71 8.10
C ASN A 63 -16.26 -11.18 6.66
N PRO A 64 -17.21 -11.90 6.05
CA PRO A 64 -17.10 -12.37 4.67
C PRO A 64 -17.08 -11.24 3.63
N ALA A 65 -17.50 -10.02 4.02
CA ALA A 65 -17.44 -8.83 3.16
C ALA A 65 -16.05 -8.16 3.16
N TYR A 66 -15.12 -8.57 4.05
CA TYR A 66 -13.82 -7.90 4.19
C TYR A 66 -12.98 -7.89 2.90
N PHE A 67 -13.03 -8.98 2.12
CA PHE A 67 -12.37 -9.07 0.81
C PHE A 67 -13.31 -9.41 -0.35
N SER A 68 -14.63 -9.41 -0.11
CA SER A 68 -15.66 -9.96 -0.99
C SER A 68 -15.48 -11.46 -1.29
N ASN A 69 -16.59 -12.22 -1.37
CA ASN A 69 -16.62 -13.67 -1.62
C ASN A 69 -15.88 -14.58 -0.61
N GLY A 70 -15.58 -14.09 0.61
CA GLY A 70 -14.88 -14.90 1.62
C GLY A 70 -13.44 -15.30 1.24
N SER A 71 -12.85 -14.64 0.23
CA SER A 71 -11.47 -14.90 -0.15
C SER A 71 -10.53 -14.44 0.96
N THR A 72 -9.60 -15.31 1.34
CA THR A 72 -8.58 -15.02 2.37
C THR A 72 -7.33 -14.41 1.77
N ARG A 73 -7.27 -14.29 0.43
CA ARG A 73 -6.12 -13.76 -0.29
C ARG A 73 -6.54 -12.85 -1.44
N VAL A 74 -5.96 -11.66 -1.49
CA VAL A 74 -6.16 -10.68 -2.56
C VAL A 74 -4.79 -10.34 -3.16
N ARG A 75 -4.73 -10.35 -4.49
CA ARG A 75 -3.53 -9.95 -5.22
C ARG A 75 -3.91 -9.02 -6.35
N PHE A 76 -3.19 -7.92 -6.47
CA PHE A 76 -3.42 -6.96 -7.53
C PHE A 76 -2.10 -6.34 -7.97
N PRO A 77 -1.88 -6.18 -9.29
CA PRO A 77 -0.81 -5.35 -9.79
C PRO A 77 -1.22 -3.87 -9.67
N GLU A 78 -0.26 -3.03 -9.32
CA GLU A 78 -0.35 -1.58 -9.34
C GLU A 78 0.70 -1.06 -10.32
N PHE A 79 0.24 -0.25 -11.26
CA PHE A 79 1.09 0.48 -12.18
C PHE A 79 1.11 1.95 -11.78
N SER A 80 2.31 2.53 -11.70
CA SER A 80 2.51 3.93 -11.33
C SER A 80 3.45 4.60 -12.32
N TYR A 81 3.10 5.82 -12.71
CA TYR A 81 3.97 6.69 -13.49
C TYR A 81 4.04 8.05 -12.80
N ARG A 82 5.26 8.49 -12.49
CA ARG A 82 5.52 9.77 -11.86
C ARG A 82 6.45 10.59 -12.72
N PHE A 83 6.01 11.79 -13.04
CA PHE A 83 6.84 12.81 -13.66
C PHE A 83 7.16 13.88 -12.62
N SER A 84 8.44 14.19 -12.43
CA SER A 84 8.85 15.34 -11.62
C SER A 84 9.70 16.29 -12.45
N TYR A 85 9.34 17.57 -12.33
CA TYR A 85 10.09 18.69 -12.88
C TYR A 85 10.49 19.61 -11.75
N GLN A 86 11.80 19.79 -11.55
CA GLN A 86 12.35 20.62 -10.49
C GLN A 86 13.35 21.58 -11.11
N ASN A 87 12.91 22.82 -11.39
CA ASN A 87 13.77 23.91 -11.87
C ASN A 87 13.93 24.97 -10.78
N VAL A 88 14.52 24.56 -9.67
CA VAL A 88 14.80 25.42 -8.53
C VAL A 88 16.30 25.52 -8.31
N ASP A 89 16.78 26.70 -7.92
CA ASP A 89 18.19 26.94 -7.67
C ASP A 89 18.71 26.11 -6.47
N TYR A 90 17.84 25.86 -5.48
CA TYR A 90 18.16 25.08 -4.28
C TYR A 90 16.92 24.36 -3.75
N ILE A 91 16.99 23.02 -3.63
CA ILE A 91 15.84 22.14 -3.31
C ILE A 91 15.21 22.42 -1.93
N PRO A 92 15.96 22.53 -0.82
CA PRO A 92 15.35 22.71 0.49
C PRO A 92 14.92 24.17 0.77
N TYR A 93 15.53 25.17 0.13
CA TYR A 93 15.16 26.59 0.28
C TYR A 93 15.21 27.33 -1.06
N PRO A 94 14.18 27.20 -1.90
CA PRO A 94 14.14 27.84 -3.21
C PRO A 94 13.90 29.35 -3.05
N LEU A 95 14.89 30.16 -3.47
CA LEU A 95 14.76 31.63 -3.50
C LEU A 95 14.17 32.12 -4.82
N ILE A 96 14.37 31.36 -5.90
CA ILE A 96 13.85 31.63 -7.24
C ILE A 96 13.53 30.28 -7.90
N GLY A 97 12.37 30.19 -8.55
CA GLY A 97 12.01 29.11 -9.47
C GLY A 97 11.84 29.70 -10.86
N ARG A 98 12.35 29.03 -11.89
CA ARG A 98 12.18 29.45 -13.29
C ARG A 98 11.35 28.46 -14.08
#